data_AF-A0A3G2TA22-F1
#
_entry.id   AF-A0A3G2TA22-F1
#
_cell.length_a   1.000
_cell.length_b   1.000
_cell.length_c   1.000
_cell.angle_alpha   90.00
_cell.angle_beta   90.00
_cell.angle_gamma   90.00
#
_symmetry.space_group_name_H-M   'P 1'
#
loop_
_entity.id
_entity.type
_entity.pdbx_description
1 polymer ?
#
loop_
_entity_poly.entity_id
_entity_poly.type
_entity_poly.pdbx_seq_one_letter_code
_entity_poly.pdbx_strand_id
1 'polypeptide(L)'
;MYGSGIARQNYQSETATLNNMLNDFASKPELAAAVTAFSLQPWLDELQDANTQFNDEYLTRTQEYGAANPETIKSKREQVNEAYYALRDRIDALHTLVETPPSPYTTVINQLNALTDQYNALLLHRVAPPETPVGPTE
;
A
#
# COMPACT_ATOMS: atom_id res chain seq x y z
N MET A 1 -15.34 37.66 -0.01
CA MET A 1 -14.47 37.06 -1.05
C MET A 1 -13.47 36.18 -0.32
N TYR A 2 -13.35 34.92 -0.74
CA TYR A 2 -12.76 33.78 -0.01
C TYR A 2 -11.30 33.90 0.49
N GLY A 3 -10.65 35.05 0.25
CA GLY A 3 -9.31 35.37 0.79
C GLY A 3 -8.19 34.55 0.13
N SER A 4 -6.96 34.83 0.54
CA SER A 4 -5.79 34.02 0.17
C SER A 4 -5.55 32.90 1.18
N GLY A 5 -5.08 31.74 0.73
CA GLY A 5 -4.64 30.66 1.63
C GLY A 5 -5.66 29.54 1.84
N ILE A 6 -6.61 29.35 0.91
CA ILE A 6 -7.54 28.21 0.89
C ILE A 6 -6.75 26.88 1.00
N ALA A 7 -5.69 26.74 0.21
CA ALA A 7 -4.79 25.57 0.22
C ALA A 7 -3.95 25.38 1.49
N ARG A 8 -4.05 26.27 2.49
CA ARG A 8 -3.39 26.13 3.80
C ARG A 8 -4.36 25.78 4.91
N GLN A 9 -5.65 25.69 4.60
CA GLN A 9 -6.66 25.28 5.56
C GLN A 9 -6.50 23.78 5.87
N ASN A 10 -7.11 23.32 6.96
CA ASN A 10 -7.28 21.89 7.13
C ASN A 10 -8.24 21.36 6.05
N TYR A 11 -8.07 20.09 5.68
CA TYR A 11 -8.78 19.47 4.56
C TYR A 11 -10.31 19.64 4.60
N GLN A 12 -10.93 19.52 5.77
CA GLN A 12 -12.38 19.69 5.91
C GLN A 12 -12.80 21.16 5.66
N SER A 13 -12.04 22.11 6.19
CA SER A 13 -12.30 23.53 5.99
C SER A 13 -12.02 23.97 4.54
N GLU A 14 -10.97 23.42 3.93
CA GLU A 14 -10.65 23.63 2.52
C GLU A 14 -11.78 23.15 1.62
N THR A 15 -12.21 21.90 1.77
CA THR A 15 -13.33 21.32 1.01
C THR A 15 -14.62 22.13 1.17
N ALA A 16 -14.95 22.56 2.40
CA ALA A 16 -16.13 23.39 2.65
C ALA A 16 -16.01 24.77 1.97
N THR A 17 -14.84 25.39 2.03
CA THR A 17 -14.57 26.67 1.39
C THR A 17 -14.67 26.57 -0.13
N LEU A 18 -14.11 25.52 -0.73
CA LEU A 18 -14.17 25.27 -2.16
C LEU A 18 -15.61 25.01 -2.63
N ASN A 19 -16.38 24.21 -1.90
CA ASN A 19 -17.80 23.97 -2.22
C ASN A 19 -18.63 25.26 -2.17
N ASN A 20 -18.43 26.10 -1.15
CA ASN A 20 -19.10 27.40 -1.07
C ASN A 20 -18.71 28.31 -2.24
N MET A 21 -17.44 28.33 -2.61
CA MET A 21 -16.95 29.11 -3.74
C MET A 21 -17.53 28.64 -5.08
N LEU A 22 -17.56 27.33 -5.33
CA LEU A 22 -18.16 26.74 -6.53
C LEU A 22 -19.66 27.04 -6.61
N ASN A 23 -20.38 26.94 -5.48
CA ASN A 23 -21.79 27.33 -5.40
C ASN A 23 -22.00 28.82 -5.70
N ASP A 24 -21.13 29.70 -5.20
CA ASP A 24 -21.19 31.13 -5.50
C ASP A 24 -20.99 31.41 -6.99
N PHE A 25 -20.02 30.76 -7.64
CA PHE A 25 -19.80 30.90 -9.07
C PHE A 25 -21.01 30.45 -9.92
N ALA A 26 -21.76 29.45 -9.44
CA ALA A 26 -22.96 28.96 -10.12
C ALA A 26 -24.22 29.79 -9.83
N SER A 27 -24.37 30.30 -8.60
CA SER A 27 -25.63 30.90 -8.13
C SER A 27 -25.69 32.42 -8.25
N LYS A 28 -24.54 33.11 -8.27
CA LYS A 28 -24.49 34.57 -8.37
C LYS A 28 -24.43 35.01 -9.84
N PRO A 29 -25.42 35.76 -10.35
CA PRO A 29 -25.51 36.09 -11.77
C PRO A 29 -24.27 36.79 -12.33
N GLU A 30 -23.67 37.70 -11.56
CA GLU A 30 -22.46 38.43 -11.95
C GLU A 30 -21.23 37.52 -12.07
N LEU A 31 -21.14 36.49 -11.23
CA LEU A 31 -20.04 35.52 -11.26
C LEU A 31 -20.25 34.51 -12.38
N ALA A 32 -21.47 34.00 -12.57
CA ALA A 32 -21.80 33.10 -13.68
C ALA A 32 -21.57 33.77 -15.05
N ALA A 33 -21.91 35.06 -15.17
CA ALA A 33 -21.62 35.85 -16.36
C ALA A 33 -20.11 35.96 -16.62
N ALA A 34 -19.30 36.20 -15.57
CA ALA A 34 -17.84 36.26 -15.69
C ALA A 34 -17.24 34.90 -16.07
N VAL A 35 -17.69 33.80 -15.46
CA VAL A 35 -17.27 32.43 -15.80
C VAL A 35 -17.51 32.15 -17.27
N THR A 36 -18.67 32.56 -17.80
CA THR A 36 -19.01 32.42 -19.22
C THR A 36 -18.12 33.31 -20.09
N ALA A 37 -17.97 34.59 -19.74
CA ALA A 37 -17.18 35.56 -20.50
C ALA A 37 -15.70 35.16 -20.64
N PHE A 38 -15.14 34.54 -19.60
CA PHE A 38 -13.75 34.07 -19.57
C PHE A 38 -13.59 32.58 -19.89
N SER A 39 -14.67 31.87 -20.22
CA SER A 39 -14.65 30.42 -20.53
C SER A 39 -14.00 29.59 -19.42
N LEU A 40 -14.31 29.89 -18.16
CA LEU A 40 -13.70 29.26 -16.99
C LEU A 40 -14.38 27.95 -16.56
N GLN A 41 -15.50 27.58 -17.20
CA GLN A 41 -16.28 26.40 -16.83
C GLN A 41 -15.44 25.12 -16.68
N PRO A 42 -14.52 24.78 -17.62
CA PRO A 42 -13.72 23.56 -17.48
C PRO A 42 -12.83 23.53 -16.23
N TRP A 43 -12.38 24.69 -15.76
CA TRP A 43 -11.56 24.79 -14.54
C TRP A 43 -12.40 24.63 -13.27
N LEU A 44 -13.64 25.11 -13.29
CA LEU A 44 -14.56 24.91 -12.17
C LEU A 44 -15.00 23.45 -12.08
N ASP A 45 -15.23 22.81 -13.22
CA ASP A 45 -15.57 21.38 -13.30
C ASP A 45 -14.42 20.52 -12.76
N GLU A 46 -13.18 20.75 -13.22
CA GLU A 46 -12.00 20.06 -12.71
C GLU A 46 -11.81 20.26 -11.19
N LEU A 47 -12.02 21.49 -10.71
CA LEU A 47 -11.91 21.79 -9.28
C LEU A 47 -12.99 21.09 -8.45
N GLN A 48 -14.23 21.03 -8.95
CA GLN A 48 -15.33 20.30 -8.32
C GLN A 48 -15.03 18.81 -8.26
N ASP A 49 -14.57 18.22 -9.38
CA ASP A 49 -14.26 16.80 -9.47
C ASP A 49 -13.10 16.42 -8.53
N ALA A 50 -12.01 17.19 -8.55
CA ALA A 50 -10.86 16.97 -7.69
C ALA A 50 -11.22 17.10 -6.20
N ASN A 51 -12.00 18.12 -5.81
CA ASN A 51 -12.42 18.32 -4.43
C ASN A 51 -13.36 17.19 -3.96
N THR A 52 -14.22 16.68 -4.84
CA THR A 52 -15.15 15.58 -4.54
C THR A 52 -14.37 14.28 -4.31
N GLN A 53 -13.51 13.91 -5.27
CA GLN A 53 -12.66 12.70 -5.16
C GLN A 53 -11.77 12.75 -3.91
N PHE A 54 -11.17 13.91 -3.63
CA PHE A 54 -10.36 14.08 -2.44
C PHE A 54 -11.16 13.89 -1.15
N ASN A 55 -12.35 14.49 -1.05
CA ASN A 55 -13.20 14.36 0.13
C ASN A 55 -13.64 12.91 0.36
N ASP A 56 -14.01 12.20 -0.72
CA ASP A 56 -14.42 10.79 -0.67
C ASP A 56 -13.28 9.89 -0.18
N GLU A 57 -12.07 10.06 -0.72
CA GLU A 57 -10.88 9.33 -0.28
C GLU A 57 -10.49 9.68 1.16
N TYR A 58 -10.60 10.96 1.54
CA TYR A 58 -10.29 11.40 2.90
C TYR A 58 -11.24 10.77 3.94
N LEU A 59 -12.54 10.70 3.63
CA LEU A 59 -13.54 10.05 4.46
C LEU A 59 -13.34 8.54 4.50
N THR A 60 -13.06 7.91 3.36
CA THR A 60 -12.76 6.47 3.26
C THR A 60 -11.57 6.11 4.12
N ARG A 61 -10.46 6.84 4.00
CA ARG A 61 -9.27 6.65 4.84
C ARG A 61 -9.60 6.79 6.33
N THR A 62 -10.42 7.77 6.69
CA THR A 62 -10.83 7.99 8.10
C THR A 62 -11.68 6.83 8.62
N GLN A 63 -12.57 6.30 7.80
CA GLN A 63 -13.36 5.11 8.13
C GLN A 63 -12.49 3.86 8.26
N GLU A 64 -11.53 3.67 7.35
CA GLU A 64 -10.56 2.57 7.42
C GLU A 64 -9.72 2.64 8.69
N TYR A 65 -9.27 3.84 9.11
CA TYR A 65 -8.59 4.01 10.39
C TYR A 65 -9.48 3.65 11.58
N GLY A 66 -10.77 4.01 11.53
CA GLY A 66 -11.75 3.66 12.58
C GLY A 66 -12.14 2.18 12.59
N ALA A 67 -12.13 1.52 11.43
CA ALA A 67 -12.43 0.11 11.25
C ALA A 67 -11.18 -0.78 11.31
N ALA A 68 -9.99 -0.20 11.45
CA ALA A 68 -8.73 -0.92 11.48
C ALA A 68 -8.74 -1.92 12.64
N ASN A 69 -8.60 -3.20 12.31
CA ASN A 69 -8.41 -4.26 13.29
C ASN A 69 -7.15 -3.94 14.11
N PRO A 70 -7.18 -4.03 15.46
CA PRO A 70 -5.97 -3.92 16.28
C PRO A 70 -4.88 -4.94 15.90
N GLU A 71 -5.24 -6.04 15.23
CA GLU A 71 -4.27 -6.97 14.64
C GLU A 71 -3.55 -6.33 13.44
N THR A 72 -2.31 -5.95 13.69
CA THR A 72 -1.41 -5.45 12.65
C THR A 72 -0.94 -6.59 11.73
N ILE A 73 -0.49 -6.23 10.52
CA ILE A 73 0.23 -7.16 9.61
C ILE A 73 1.39 -7.86 10.34
N LYS A 74 2.03 -7.16 11.29
CA LYS A 74 3.08 -7.72 12.14
C LYS A 74 2.56 -8.87 13.01
N SER A 75 1.46 -8.67 13.74
CA SER A 75 0.82 -9.70 14.57
C SER A 75 0.45 -10.94 13.74
N LYS A 76 -0.12 -10.74 12.55
CA LYS A 76 -0.44 -11.86 11.65
C LYS A 76 0.81 -12.59 11.13
N ARG A 77 1.90 -11.87 10.83
CA ARG A 77 3.17 -12.49 10.45
C ARG A 77 3.74 -13.36 11.58
N GLU A 78 3.67 -12.89 12.82
CA GLU A 78 4.12 -13.64 13.98
C GLU A 78 3.30 -14.92 14.17
N GLN A 79 1.97 -14.84 14.08
CA GLN A 79 1.07 -16.02 14.13
C GLN A 79 1.36 -17.03 13.01
N VAL A 80 1.60 -16.55 11.78
CA VAL A 80 1.94 -17.42 10.65
C VAL A 80 3.29 -18.11 10.85
N ASN A 81 4.30 -17.37 11.35
CA ASN A 81 5.62 -17.94 11.64
C ASN A 81 5.53 -19.06 12.68
N GLU A 82 4.78 -18.84 13.76
CA GLU A 82 4.56 -19.86 14.81
C GLU A 82 3.92 -21.13 14.23
N ALA A 83 2.84 -20.97 13.47
CA ALA A 83 2.16 -22.10 12.83
C ALA A 83 3.06 -22.84 11.81
N TYR A 84 3.87 -22.10 11.06
CA TYR A 84 4.82 -22.68 10.11
C TYR A 84 5.90 -23.52 10.81
N TYR A 85 6.51 -22.99 11.88
CA TYR A 85 7.53 -23.74 12.62
C TYR A 85 6.95 -24.98 13.29
N ALA A 86 5.74 -24.88 13.85
CA ALA A 86 5.05 -26.05 14.42
C ALA A 86 4.78 -27.14 13.37
N LEU A 87 4.41 -26.76 12.14
CA LEU A 87 4.22 -27.72 11.03
C LEU A 87 5.55 -28.36 10.62
N ARG A 88 6.61 -27.57 10.46
CA ARG A 88 7.95 -28.08 10.13
C ARG A 88 8.41 -29.12 11.15
N ASP A 89 8.37 -28.75 12.44
CA ASP A 89 8.84 -29.62 13.52
C ASP A 89 8.04 -30.93 13.59
N ARG A 90 6.74 -30.87 13.28
CA ARG A 90 5.90 -32.07 13.20
C ARG A 90 6.27 -32.97 12.02
N ILE A 91 6.58 -32.40 10.85
CA ILE A 91 7.02 -33.17 9.68
C ILE A 91 8.35 -33.89 10.00
N ASP A 92 9.31 -33.18 10.60
CA ASP A 92 10.61 -33.74 10.97
C ASP A 92 10.48 -34.85 12.03
N ALA A 93 9.64 -34.63 13.05
CA ALA A 93 9.36 -35.63 14.07
C ALA A 93 8.73 -36.89 13.47
N LEU A 94 7.73 -36.74 12.59
CA LEU A 94 7.08 -37.87 11.94
C LEU A 94 8.02 -38.59 10.97
N HIS A 95 8.89 -37.87 10.26
CA HIS A 95 9.94 -38.46 9.45
C HIS A 95 10.87 -39.35 10.29
N THR A 96 11.30 -38.86 11.45
CA THR A 96 12.23 -39.55 12.35
C THR A 96 11.60 -40.75 13.03
N LEU A 97 10.31 -40.66 13.38
CA LEU A 97 9.58 -41.72 14.09
C LEU A 97 9.03 -42.82 13.15
N VAL A 98 9.14 -42.67 11.83
CA VAL A 98 8.62 -43.68 10.89
C VAL A 98 9.46 -44.96 10.95
N GLU A 99 8.78 -46.07 11.21
CA GLU A 99 9.38 -47.41 11.30
C GLU A 99 9.51 -48.13 9.94
N THR A 100 8.99 -47.53 8.86
CA THR A 100 8.97 -48.13 7.51
C THR A 100 9.78 -47.31 6.49
N PRO A 101 10.92 -47.83 6.01
CA PRO A 101 11.66 -47.20 4.92
C PRO A 101 10.97 -47.42 3.56
N PRO A 102 10.91 -46.40 2.67
CA PRO A 102 11.27 -45.01 2.90
C PRO A 102 10.15 -44.22 3.57
N SER A 103 10.53 -43.21 4.37
CA SER A 103 9.53 -42.36 5.03
C SER A 103 8.66 -41.60 4.03
N PRO A 104 7.33 -41.50 4.25
CA PRO A 104 6.42 -40.77 3.37
C PRO A 104 6.71 -39.26 3.34
N TYR A 105 7.39 -38.72 4.36
CA TYR A 105 7.74 -37.29 4.45
C TYR A 105 9.00 -36.90 3.66
N THR A 106 9.72 -37.87 3.08
CA THR A 106 11.00 -37.62 2.39
C THR A 106 10.84 -36.62 1.24
N THR A 107 9.76 -36.76 0.46
CA THR A 107 9.49 -35.88 -0.68
C THR A 107 9.27 -34.44 -0.26
N VAL A 108 8.44 -34.20 0.76
CA VAL A 108 8.13 -32.83 1.22
C VAL A 108 9.35 -32.18 1.89
N ILE A 109 10.15 -32.94 2.64
CA ILE A 109 11.40 -32.45 3.23
C ILE A 109 12.37 -32.00 2.13
N ASN A 110 12.57 -32.81 1.10
CA ASN A 110 13.45 -32.46 -0.02
C ASN A 110 12.99 -31.20 -0.75
N GLN A 111 11.67 -31.03 -0.94
CA GLN A 111 11.11 -29.82 -1.54
C GLN A 111 11.32 -28.58 -0.67
N LEU A 112 11.12 -28.68 0.65
CA LEU A 112 11.36 -27.58 1.59
C LEU A 112 12.84 -27.17 1.64
N ASN A 113 13.75 -28.15 1.62
CA ASN A 113 15.19 -27.90 1.58
C ASN A 113 15.58 -27.19 0.27
N ALA A 114 15.10 -27.68 -0.87
CA ALA A 114 15.36 -27.04 -2.17
C ALA A 114 14.87 -25.58 -2.21
N LEU A 115 13.70 -25.29 -1.63
CA LEU A 115 13.19 -23.92 -1.52
C LEU A 115 14.05 -23.06 -0.59
N THR A 116 14.50 -23.62 0.53
CA THR A 116 15.40 -22.94 1.48
C THR A 116 16.71 -22.57 0.80
N ASP A 117 17.30 -23.49 0.03
CA ASP A 117 18.55 -23.27 -0.70
C ASP A 117 18.39 -22.17 -1.76
N GLN A 118 17.29 -22.16 -2.52
CA GLN A 118 16.99 -21.10 -3.48
C GLN A 118 16.91 -19.72 -2.81
N TYR A 119 16.24 -19.62 -1.66
CA TYR A 119 16.15 -18.36 -0.93
C TYR A 119 17.50 -17.92 -0.36
N ASN A 120 18.29 -18.85 0.17
CA ASN A 120 19.64 -18.56 0.67
C ASN A 120 20.55 -18.03 -0.45
N ALA A 121 20.49 -18.63 -1.65
CA ALA A 121 21.23 -18.14 -2.81
C ALA A 121 20.83 -16.71 -3.20
N LEU A 122 19.52 -16.40 -3.21
CA LEU A 122 19.02 -15.05 -3.48
C LEU A 122 19.51 -14.04 -2.43
N LEU A 123 19.54 -14.42 -1.15
CA LEU A 123 20.02 -13.55 -0.08
C LEU A 123 21.53 -13.29 -0.20
N LEU A 124 22.33 -14.31 -0.51
CA LEU A 124 23.76 -14.18 -0.73
C LEU A 124 24.06 -13.23 -1.90
N HIS A 125 23.33 -13.34 -3.01
CA HIS A 125 23.48 -12.43 -4.15
C HIS A 125 23.07 -10.98 -3.86
N ARG A 126 22.17 -10.74 -2.88
CA ARG A 126 21.81 -9.38 -2.44
C ARG A 126 22.88 -8.73 -1.57
N VAL A 127 23.70 -9.54 -0.90
CA VAL A 127 24.76 -9.07 0.02
C VAL A 127 26.12 -8.98 -0.66
N ALA A 128 26.31 -9.67 -1.80
CA ALA A 128 27.55 -9.59 -2.57
C ALA A 128 27.76 -8.17 -3.14
N PRO A 129 28.91 -7.52 -2.88
CA PRO A 129 29.27 -6.28 -3.57
C PRO A 129 29.43 -6.55 -5.08
N PRO A 130 29.19 -5.55 -5.95
CA PRO A 130 29.39 -5.73 -7.38
C PRO A 130 30.84 -6.14 -7.65
N GLU A 131 31.04 -7.28 -8.34
CA GLU A 131 32.35 -7.65 -8.86
C GLU A 131 32.82 -6.52 -9.77
N THR A 132 33.88 -5.83 -9.35
CA THR A 132 34.56 -4.86 -10.19
C THR A 132 35.30 -5.66 -11.26
N PRO A 133 35.03 -5.46 -12.55
CA PRO A 133 35.74 -6.18 -13.59
C PRO A 133 37.21 -5.75 -13.54
N VAL A 134 38.09 -6.70 -13.22
CA VAL A 134 39.54 -6.50 -13.30
C VAL A 134 39.87 -6.33 -14.78
N GLY A 135 40.17 -5.09 -15.18
CA GLY A 135 40.61 -4.76 -16.53
C GLY A 135 41.92 -5.49 -16.86
N PRO A 136 42.16 -5.81 -18.15
CA PRO A 136 43.32 -6.57 -18.57
C PRO A 136 44.61 -5.83 -18.22
N THR A 137 45.54 -6.54 -17.57
CA THR A 137 46.91 -6.10 -17.32
C THR A 137 47.64 -5.92 -18.66
N GLU A 138 48.17 -4.71 -18.89
CA GLU A 138 49.11 -4.37 -19.98
C GLU A 138 50.35 -5.26 -20.00
#